data_AF-A0A1F6DZR1-F1
#
_entry.id   AF-A0A1F6DZR1-F1
#
_cell.length_a   1.000
_cell.length_b   1.000
_cell.length_c   1.000
_cell.angle_alpha   90.00
_cell.angle_beta   90.00
_cell.angle_gamma   90.00
#
_symmetry.space_group_name_H-M   'P 1'
#
loop_
_entity.id
_entity.type
_entity.pdbx_description
1 polymer ?
#
loop_
_entity_poly.entity_id
_entity_poly.type
_entity_poly.pdbx_seq_one_letter_code
_entity_poly.pdbx_strand_id
1 'polypeptide(L)'
;MDEWVALMKSGTGERGIFNRGSLEKTMPERRIKFLQKKHKRKGFIGQMGTNPCGEILLQSKQFCNLSEVIARADDTEKTLLRKAKLATLLGTYQSTLTNFNYISQEWTDNCRAERLLGVSITGQWDCPAVRDAKCMKRMRAVAIKANAAYAKRFGVNVSTSITCVKPSGTVSQAFNCSSGIHPRHSQYYIRRVRISATDSLYKMMRDQGVQAHPEVGQNANEATTFVLEFPVKAPSGAVFKNDLTALQQLEYWKMVKLNFTEHNPSATISVGEEEWVQVVSWLYENWDIIGGLSFLPRENHVYRLAPYEAIDKKTYEQLAARFPQIDYSKLVIYERTDETEQAKELACAGGTCEIV
;
A
#
# COMPACT_ATOMS: atom_id res chain seq x y z
N MET A 1 -14.82 -5.36 -24.60
CA MET A 1 -14.62 -3.90 -24.78
C MET A 1 -15.52 -3.11 -23.86
N ASP A 2 -16.79 -3.49 -23.72
CA ASP A 2 -17.79 -2.75 -22.92
C ASP A 2 -17.37 -2.49 -21.47
N GLU A 3 -16.75 -3.46 -20.79
CA GLU A 3 -16.22 -3.28 -19.42
C GLU A 3 -15.14 -2.20 -19.34
N TRP A 4 -14.24 -2.13 -20.33
CA TRP A 4 -13.20 -1.10 -20.38
C TRP A 4 -13.79 0.28 -20.65
N VAL A 5 -14.80 0.35 -21.53
CA VAL A 5 -15.53 1.58 -21.82
C VAL A 5 -16.29 2.06 -20.60
N ALA A 6 -16.88 1.15 -19.80
CA ALA A 6 -17.56 1.49 -18.55
C ALA A 6 -16.58 2.07 -17.52
N LEU A 7 -15.41 1.44 -17.34
CA LEU A 7 -14.35 1.94 -16.47
C LEU A 7 -13.88 3.33 -16.90
N MET A 8 -13.61 3.52 -18.20
CA MET A 8 -13.24 4.81 -18.79
C MET A 8 -14.28 5.90 -18.50
N LYS A 9 -15.56 5.61 -18.77
CA LYS A 9 -16.65 6.59 -18.63
C LYS A 9 -17.03 6.89 -17.19
N SER A 10 -16.76 5.97 -16.25
CA SER A 10 -17.14 6.14 -14.85
C SER A 10 -16.48 7.35 -14.19
N GLY A 11 -15.23 7.66 -14.58
CA GLY A 11 -14.43 8.70 -13.93
C GLY A 11 -14.02 8.41 -12.48
N THR A 12 -14.52 7.32 -11.88
CA THR A 12 -14.34 6.99 -10.46
C THR A 12 -13.11 6.13 -10.20
N GLY A 13 -12.56 5.53 -11.25
CA GLY A 13 -11.50 4.51 -11.14
C GLY A 13 -12.00 3.13 -10.70
N GLU A 14 -13.31 2.93 -10.66
CA GLU A 14 -13.96 1.66 -10.34
C GLU A 14 -14.69 1.08 -11.58
N ARG A 15 -14.72 -0.25 -11.77
CA ARG A 15 -14.19 -1.29 -10.89
C ARG A 15 -12.74 -1.67 -11.21
N GLY A 16 -11.95 -1.96 -10.17
CA GLY A 16 -10.66 -2.63 -10.34
C GLY A 16 -10.78 -4.03 -10.98
N ILE A 17 -9.68 -4.57 -11.49
CA ILE A 17 -9.62 -5.92 -12.05
C ILE A 17 -8.93 -6.89 -11.09
N PHE A 18 -9.42 -8.13 -11.05
CA PHE A 18 -8.76 -9.24 -10.36
C PHE A 18 -8.88 -10.50 -11.21
N ASN A 19 -7.77 -10.96 -11.79
CA ASN A 19 -7.77 -12.14 -12.64
C ASN A 19 -7.50 -13.38 -11.79
N ARG A 20 -8.57 -14.10 -11.42
CA ARG A 20 -8.44 -15.35 -10.66
C ARG A 20 -7.80 -16.47 -11.48
N GLY A 21 -7.97 -16.47 -12.81
CA GLY A 21 -7.48 -17.53 -13.70
C GLY A 21 -5.96 -17.55 -13.86
N SER A 22 -5.29 -16.43 -13.66
CA SER A 22 -3.82 -16.32 -13.72
C SER A 22 -3.11 -16.76 -12.44
N LEU A 23 -3.84 -16.94 -11.33
CA LEU A 23 -3.20 -17.16 -10.02
C LEU A 23 -2.42 -18.48 -9.99
N GLU A 24 -2.89 -19.52 -10.67
CA GLU A 24 -2.16 -20.79 -10.80
C GLU A 24 -0.85 -20.65 -11.59
N LYS A 25 -0.72 -19.62 -12.45
CA LYS A 25 0.50 -19.34 -13.21
C LYS A 25 1.49 -18.47 -12.44
N THR A 26 1.00 -17.68 -11.48
CA THR A 26 1.81 -16.63 -10.82
C THR A 26 2.14 -16.93 -9.35
N MET A 27 1.34 -17.75 -8.67
CA MET A 27 1.63 -18.14 -7.29
C MET A 27 2.82 -19.11 -7.22
N PRO A 28 3.52 -19.18 -6.07
CA PRO A 28 4.56 -20.18 -5.87
C PRO A 28 4.01 -21.60 -5.97
N GLU A 29 4.77 -22.48 -6.63
CA GLU A 29 4.41 -23.89 -6.79
C GLU A 29 4.10 -24.58 -5.44
N ARG A 30 4.84 -24.22 -4.39
CA ARG A 30 4.60 -24.73 -3.02
C ARG A 30 3.21 -24.38 -2.49
N ARG A 31 2.67 -23.21 -2.83
CA ARG A 31 1.32 -22.80 -2.43
C ARG A 31 0.26 -23.49 -3.26
N ILE A 32 0.48 -23.61 -4.57
CA ILE A 32 -0.44 -24.33 -5.48
C ILE A 32 -0.61 -25.78 -5.00
N LYS A 33 0.50 -26.49 -4.74
CA LYS A 33 0.48 -27.86 -4.21
C LYS A 33 -0.24 -27.96 -2.86
N PHE A 34 0.01 -27.00 -1.96
CA PHE A 34 -0.68 -26.93 -0.67
C PHE A 34 -2.21 -26.79 -0.85
N LEU A 35 -2.66 -25.85 -1.69
CA LEU A 35 -4.09 -25.58 -1.90
C LEU A 35 -4.80 -26.74 -2.62
N GLN A 36 -4.17 -27.34 -3.64
CA GLN A 36 -4.72 -28.52 -4.32
C GLN A 36 -4.87 -29.70 -3.37
N LYS A 37 -3.89 -29.92 -2.47
CA LYS A 37 -3.98 -30.95 -1.42
C LYS A 37 -5.11 -30.65 -0.44
N LYS A 38 -5.25 -29.39 -0.01
CA LYS A 38 -6.32 -28.96 0.91
C LYS A 38 -7.71 -29.21 0.31
N HIS A 39 -7.91 -28.85 -0.96
CA HIS A 39 -9.21 -28.98 -1.64
C HIS A 39 -9.46 -30.35 -2.29
N LYS A 40 -8.49 -31.28 -2.21
CA LYS A 40 -8.59 -32.66 -2.72
C LYS A 40 -9.02 -32.75 -4.20
N ARG A 41 -8.68 -31.75 -5.01
CA ARG A 41 -9.03 -31.69 -6.43
C ARG A 41 -7.85 -31.18 -7.25
N LYS A 42 -7.42 -31.98 -8.22
CA LYS A 42 -6.31 -31.63 -9.13
C LYS A 42 -6.71 -30.44 -10.00
N GLY A 43 -5.83 -29.45 -10.12
CA GLY A 43 -6.11 -28.22 -10.90
C GLY A 43 -7.17 -27.31 -10.27
N PHE A 44 -7.40 -27.43 -8.95
CA PHE A 44 -8.29 -26.52 -8.22
C PHE A 44 -7.62 -26.06 -6.93
N ILE A 45 -7.38 -24.75 -6.84
CA ILE A 45 -6.74 -24.09 -5.70
C ILE A 45 -7.72 -23.42 -4.73
N GLY A 46 -9.03 -23.69 -4.87
CA GLY A 46 -10.07 -23.03 -4.09
C GLY A 46 -10.57 -21.73 -4.73
N GLN A 47 -11.60 -21.13 -4.14
CA GLN A 47 -12.09 -19.80 -4.53
C GLN A 47 -11.17 -18.73 -3.94
N MET A 48 -10.05 -18.48 -4.60
CA MET A 48 -9.11 -17.45 -4.20
C MET A 48 -9.66 -16.04 -4.44
N GLY A 49 -9.38 -15.15 -3.50
CA GLY A 49 -9.62 -13.72 -3.60
C GLY A 49 -8.35 -12.93 -3.24
N THR A 50 -8.55 -11.67 -2.90
CA THR A 50 -7.49 -10.78 -2.42
C THR A 50 -8.00 -9.95 -1.26
N ASN A 51 -7.09 -9.39 -0.46
CA ASN A 51 -7.44 -8.36 0.51
C ASN A 51 -7.83 -7.04 -0.20
N PRO A 52 -8.44 -6.06 0.50
CA PRO A 52 -8.95 -4.83 -0.11
C PRO A 52 -7.92 -4.01 -0.91
N CYS A 53 -6.65 -4.03 -0.52
CA CYS A 53 -5.58 -3.32 -1.22
C CYS A 53 -5.04 -4.10 -2.43
N GLY A 54 -5.43 -5.36 -2.63
CA GLY A 54 -5.07 -6.14 -3.81
C GLY A 54 -3.66 -6.76 -3.79
N GLU A 55 -2.89 -6.66 -2.70
CA GLU A 55 -1.49 -7.13 -2.66
C GLU A 55 -1.31 -8.57 -2.18
N ILE A 56 -2.24 -9.11 -1.37
CA ILE A 56 -2.17 -10.48 -0.84
C ILE A 56 -3.27 -11.33 -1.45
N LEU A 57 -2.85 -12.42 -2.09
CA LEU A 57 -3.75 -13.45 -2.58
C LEU A 57 -4.20 -14.32 -1.40
N LEU A 58 -5.51 -14.38 -1.14
CA LEU A 58 -6.08 -15.03 0.05
C LEU A 58 -7.08 -16.10 -0.35
N GLN A 59 -7.07 -17.21 0.39
CA GLN A 59 -8.25 -18.08 0.47
C GLN A 59 -9.24 -17.49 1.48
N SER A 60 -10.48 -18.00 1.48
CA SER A 60 -11.45 -17.63 2.51
C SER A 60 -10.89 -17.90 3.92
N LYS A 61 -11.21 -17.01 4.87
CA LYS A 61 -10.79 -17.08 6.27
C LYS A 61 -9.27 -17.17 6.44
N GLN A 62 -8.55 -16.21 5.88
CA GLN A 62 -7.10 -16.09 5.95
C GLN A 62 -6.70 -14.62 6.16
N PHE A 63 -5.57 -14.38 6.83
CA PHE A 63 -5.07 -13.05 7.10
C PHE A 63 -3.92 -12.60 6.20
N CYS A 64 -3.84 -11.29 6.04
CA CYS A 64 -2.67 -10.59 5.57
C CYS A 64 -1.65 -10.46 6.74
N ASN A 65 -0.37 -10.73 6.49
CA ASN A 65 0.71 -10.65 7.49
C ASN A 65 1.89 -9.85 6.91
N LEU A 66 1.86 -8.53 7.09
CA LEU A 66 2.77 -7.61 6.41
C LEU A 66 3.97 -7.23 7.26
N SER A 67 5.13 -7.21 6.60
CA SER A 67 6.37 -6.59 7.06
C SER A 67 6.97 -5.83 5.89
N GLU A 68 7.82 -4.83 6.11
CA GLU A 68 8.20 -3.92 5.03
C GLU A 68 9.66 -3.53 5.05
N VAL A 69 10.26 -3.51 3.86
CA VAL A 69 11.57 -2.96 3.56
C VAL A 69 11.39 -1.50 3.16
N ILE A 70 11.99 -0.59 3.93
CA ILE A 70 12.09 0.83 3.56
C ILE A 70 13.34 1.01 2.68
N ALA A 71 13.13 1.15 1.37
CA ALA A 71 14.19 1.46 0.42
C ALA A 71 14.49 2.96 0.44
N ARG A 72 15.76 3.31 0.63
CA ARG A 72 16.28 4.68 0.72
C ARG A 72 17.17 4.99 -0.48
N ALA A 73 17.40 6.28 -0.74
CA ALA A 73 18.17 6.73 -1.88
C ALA A 73 19.61 6.18 -1.92
N ASP A 74 20.22 5.99 -0.75
CA ASP A 74 21.58 5.51 -0.55
C ASP A 74 21.67 3.99 -0.33
N ASP A 75 20.55 3.27 -0.37
CA ASP A 75 20.58 1.81 -0.25
C ASP A 75 21.29 1.16 -1.44
N THR A 76 22.07 0.14 -1.12
CA THR A 76 22.73 -0.75 -2.08
C THR A 76 22.04 -2.10 -2.10
N GLU A 77 22.33 -2.95 -3.09
CA GLU A 77 21.86 -4.34 -3.08
C GLU A 77 22.16 -5.01 -1.73
N LYS A 78 23.37 -4.84 -1.19
CA LYS A 78 23.77 -5.43 0.09
C LYS A 78 22.87 -4.99 1.26
N THR A 79 22.55 -3.70 1.35
CA THR A 79 21.69 -3.19 2.43
C THR A 79 20.24 -3.63 2.24
N LEU A 80 19.74 -3.65 1.00
CA LEU A 80 18.41 -4.14 0.65
C LEU A 80 18.23 -5.63 0.97
N LEU A 81 19.21 -6.48 0.64
CA LEU A 81 19.19 -7.91 0.99
C LEU A 81 19.16 -8.11 2.51
N ARG A 82 19.93 -7.32 3.27
CA ARG A 82 19.90 -7.34 4.74
C ARG A 82 18.50 -6.95 5.26
N LYS A 83 17.91 -5.87 4.74
CA LYS A 83 16.56 -5.42 5.14
C LYS A 83 15.50 -6.47 4.80
N ALA A 84 15.56 -7.09 3.61
CA ALA A 84 14.64 -8.17 3.22
C ALA A 84 14.71 -9.36 4.18
N LYS A 85 15.92 -9.77 4.61
CA LYS A 85 16.10 -10.82 5.62
C LYS A 85 15.44 -10.45 6.97
N LEU A 86 15.63 -9.22 7.42
CA LEU A 86 15.08 -8.74 8.71
C LEU A 86 13.56 -8.59 8.67
N ALA A 87 13.01 -7.99 7.60
CA ALA A 87 11.57 -7.92 7.40
C ALA A 87 10.95 -9.33 7.36
N THR A 88 11.61 -10.27 6.67
CA THR A 88 11.14 -11.66 6.64
C THR A 88 11.18 -12.34 8.01
N LEU A 89 12.22 -12.11 8.81
CA LEU A 89 12.27 -12.61 10.19
C LEU A 89 11.05 -12.08 10.98
N LEU A 90 10.79 -10.77 10.92
CA LEU A 90 9.65 -10.16 11.59
C LEU A 90 8.33 -10.78 11.13
N GLY A 91 8.10 -10.90 9.81
CA GLY A 91 6.91 -11.54 9.25
C GLY A 91 6.78 -13.01 9.66
N THR A 92 7.90 -13.75 9.74
CA THR A 92 7.90 -15.15 10.18
C THR A 92 7.51 -15.26 11.64
N TYR A 93 8.02 -14.38 12.51
CA TYR A 93 7.60 -14.28 13.90
C TYR A 93 6.12 -13.88 14.03
N GLN A 94 5.67 -12.85 13.32
CA GLN A 94 4.25 -12.45 13.32
C GLN A 94 3.34 -13.62 12.92
N SER A 95 3.78 -14.48 11.99
CA SER A 95 3.00 -15.65 11.56
C SER A 95 2.78 -16.69 12.67
N THR A 96 3.54 -16.65 13.79
CA THR A 96 3.36 -17.55 14.94
C THR A 96 2.23 -17.07 15.86
N LEU A 97 1.82 -15.79 15.77
CA LEU A 97 0.83 -15.14 16.62
C LEU A 97 -0.59 -15.47 16.17
N THR A 98 -1.00 -16.73 16.38
CA THR A 98 -2.28 -17.28 15.91
C THR A 98 -3.30 -17.52 17.04
N ASN A 99 -3.31 -16.67 18.06
CA ASN A 99 -4.30 -16.74 19.13
C ASN A 99 -5.40 -15.70 18.86
N PHE A 100 -6.52 -16.14 18.29
CA PHE A 100 -7.62 -15.26 17.87
C PHE A 100 -8.87 -15.55 18.71
N ASN A 101 -9.39 -14.56 19.44
CA ASN A 101 -10.41 -14.77 20.48
C ASN A 101 -11.87 -14.59 20.01
N TYR A 102 -12.13 -14.21 18.75
CA TYR A 102 -13.49 -13.82 18.31
C TYR A 102 -13.85 -14.25 16.87
N ILE A 103 -13.12 -15.21 16.30
CA ILE A 103 -13.35 -15.69 14.94
C ILE A 103 -13.33 -17.22 14.90
N SER A 104 -13.98 -17.80 13.89
CA SER A 104 -14.04 -19.26 13.75
C SER A 104 -12.65 -19.90 13.70
N GLN A 105 -12.54 -21.11 14.25
CA GLN A 105 -11.30 -21.89 14.32
C GLN A 105 -10.62 -22.07 12.97
N GLU A 106 -11.38 -22.08 11.88
CA GLU A 106 -10.86 -22.20 10.51
C GLU A 106 -9.85 -21.09 10.15
N TRP A 107 -10.01 -19.87 10.68
CA TRP A 107 -9.02 -18.80 10.50
C TRP A 107 -7.67 -19.17 11.12
N THR A 108 -7.70 -19.66 12.35
CA THR A 108 -6.52 -20.12 13.07
C THR A 108 -5.85 -21.28 12.33
N ASP A 109 -6.63 -22.26 11.87
CA ASP A 109 -6.12 -23.43 11.16
C ASP A 109 -5.46 -23.05 9.83
N ASN A 110 -6.09 -22.17 9.05
CA ASN A 110 -5.55 -21.65 7.80
C ASN A 110 -4.25 -20.86 8.02
N CYS A 111 -4.22 -19.99 9.04
CA CYS A 111 -3.03 -19.21 9.38
C CYS A 111 -1.88 -20.12 9.81
N ARG A 112 -2.15 -21.16 10.63
CA ARG A 112 -1.14 -22.11 11.09
C ARG A 112 -0.61 -23.01 9.98
N ALA A 113 -1.48 -23.38 9.03
CA ALA A 113 -1.12 -24.26 7.93
C ALA A 113 -0.30 -23.55 6.85
N GLU A 114 -0.71 -22.36 6.40
CA GLU A 114 -0.01 -21.62 5.34
C GLU A 114 1.14 -20.74 5.84
N ARG A 115 1.05 -20.23 7.08
CA ARG A 115 1.96 -19.24 7.67
C ARG A 115 2.28 -18.11 6.69
N LEU A 116 1.27 -17.54 6.02
CA LEU A 116 1.50 -16.54 4.97
C LEU A 116 2.31 -15.35 5.49
N LEU A 117 3.17 -14.83 4.62
CA LEU A 117 3.88 -13.57 4.78
C LEU A 117 3.55 -12.65 3.60
N GLY A 118 3.66 -11.35 3.83
CA GLY A 118 3.67 -10.30 2.82
C GLY A 118 4.82 -9.33 3.11
N VAL A 119 6.03 -9.77 2.78
CA VAL A 119 7.24 -8.95 2.84
C VAL A 119 7.19 -7.97 1.67
N SER A 120 6.99 -6.70 2.02
CA SER A 120 6.79 -5.60 1.08
C SER A 120 8.02 -4.73 0.91
N ILE A 121 8.04 -3.93 -0.17
CA ILE A 121 9.07 -2.90 -0.41
C ILE A 121 8.36 -1.58 -0.71
N THR A 122 8.69 -0.55 0.05
CA THR A 122 8.27 0.84 -0.16
C THR A 122 9.48 1.74 -0.39
N GLY A 123 9.29 2.92 -0.97
CA GLY A 123 10.38 3.81 -1.41
C GLY A 123 11.04 3.40 -2.72
N GLN A 124 10.35 2.61 -3.57
CA GLN A 124 10.98 2.05 -4.77
C GLN A 124 11.45 3.11 -5.77
N TRP A 125 10.70 4.21 -5.93
CA TRP A 125 11.07 5.30 -6.84
C TRP A 125 12.12 6.25 -6.27
N ASP A 126 12.41 6.15 -4.97
CA ASP A 126 13.49 6.89 -4.34
C ASP A 126 14.81 6.11 -4.32
N CYS A 127 14.81 4.81 -4.61
CA CYS A 127 15.97 3.92 -4.50
C CYS A 127 16.32 3.27 -5.85
N PRO A 128 17.31 3.77 -6.59
CA PRO A 128 17.69 3.18 -7.88
C PRO A 128 18.08 1.70 -7.78
N ALA A 129 18.76 1.30 -6.71
CA ALA A 129 19.21 -0.08 -6.52
C ALA A 129 18.07 -1.09 -6.46
N VAL A 130 16.93 -0.73 -5.86
CA VAL A 130 15.79 -1.66 -5.75
C VAL A 130 15.02 -1.80 -7.05
N ARG A 131 15.14 -0.83 -7.97
CA ARG A 131 14.49 -0.85 -9.28
C ARG A 131 15.19 -1.73 -10.31
N ASP A 132 16.28 -2.38 -9.92
CA ASP A 132 16.95 -3.40 -10.74
C ASP A 132 16.29 -4.78 -10.54
N ALA A 133 15.94 -5.44 -11.64
CA ALA A 133 15.27 -6.74 -11.64
C ALA A 133 16.14 -7.84 -10.99
N LYS A 134 17.47 -7.80 -11.12
CA LYS A 134 18.36 -8.80 -10.50
C LYS A 134 18.39 -8.59 -8.99
N CYS A 135 18.45 -7.34 -8.52
CA CYS A 135 18.32 -7.02 -7.10
C CYS A 135 16.99 -7.54 -6.53
N MET A 136 15.85 -7.27 -7.18
CA MET A 136 14.54 -7.78 -6.75
C MET A 136 14.49 -9.31 -6.67
N LYS A 137 15.03 -10.02 -7.67
CA LYS A 137 15.12 -11.50 -7.63
C LYS A 137 15.95 -11.99 -6.45
N ARG A 138 17.08 -11.34 -6.16
CA ARG A 138 17.95 -11.69 -5.03
C ARG A 138 17.28 -11.38 -3.69
N MET A 139 16.56 -10.26 -3.58
CA MET A 139 15.76 -9.93 -2.38
C MET A 139 14.68 -10.98 -2.12
N ARG A 140 13.94 -11.39 -3.16
CA ARG A 140 12.95 -12.48 -3.07
C ARG A 140 13.60 -13.79 -2.62
N ALA A 141 14.73 -14.17 -3.21
CA ALA A 141 15.45 -15.38 -2.83
C ALA A 141 15.94 -15.35 -1.37
N VAL A 142 16.44 -14.19 -0.91
CA VAL A 142 16.84 -13.99 0.50
C VAL A 142 15.64 -14.09 1.43
N ALA A 143 14.48 -13.54 1.07
CA ALA A 143 13.26 -13.67 1.86
C ALA A 143 12.86 -15.16 1.97
N ILE A 144 12.78 -15.90 0.86
CA ILE A 144 12.44 -17.33 0.87
C ILE A 144 13.42 -18.13 1.77
N LYS A 145 14.73 -17.90 1.63
CA LYS A 145 15.75 -18.58 2.44
C LYS A 145 15.66 -18.20 3.93
N ALA A 146 15.40 -16.93 4.24
CA ALA A 146 15.26 -16.45 5.61
C ALA A 146 14.04 -17.06 6.29
N ASN A 147 12.89 -17.10 5.61
CA ASN A 147 11.68 -17.73 6.14
C ASN A 147 11.91 -19.21 6.43
N ALA A 148 12.50 -19.97 5.50
CA ALA A 148 12.79 -21.38 5.73
C ALA A 148 13.70 -21.60 6.96
N ALA A 149 14.73 -20.77 7.13
CA ALA A 149 15.64 -20.85 8.27
C ALA A 149 14.95 -20.52 9.60
N TYR A 150 14.14 -19.46 9.65
CA TYR A 150 13.49 -19.04 10.90
C TYR A 150 12.24 -19.85 11.23
N ALA A 151 11.46 -20.30 10.24
CA ALA A 151 10.35 -21.24 10.44
C ALA A 151 10.84 -22.53 11.12
N LYS A 152 11.98 -23.08 10.65
CA LYS A 152 12.64 -24.22 11.29
C LYS A 152 13.04 -23.92 12.75
N ARG A 153 13.60 -22.74 13.02
CA ARG A 153 13.99 -22.34 14.39
C ARG A 153 12.79 -22.15 15.32
N PHE A 154 11.67 -21.68 14.79
CA PHE A 154 10.43 -21.50 15.54
C PHE A 154 9.56 -22.76 15.63
N GLY A 155 9.94 -23.85 14.95
CA GLY A 155 9.16 -25.08 14.94
C GLY A 155 7.82 -24.96 14.20
N VAL A 156 7.71 -24.07 13.21
CA VAL A 156 6.49 -23.89 12.40
C VAL A 156 6.73 -24.25 10.93
N ASN A 157 5.63 -24.40 10.18
CA ASN A 157 5.69 -24.63 8.74
C ASN A 157 6.36 -23.46 8.00
N VAL A 158 7.08 -23.79 6.93
CA VAL A 158 7.57 -22.80 5.97
C VAL A 158 6.38 -22.17 5.26
N SER A 159 6.45 -20.86 5.05
CA SER A 159 5.36 -20.07 4.48
C SER A 159 5.09 -20.40 3.03
N THR A 160 3.82 -20.58 2.67
CA THR A 160 3.42 -20.97 1.30
C THR A 160 3.61 -19.82 0.30
N SER A 161 3.52 -18.56 0.73
CA SER A 161 3.85 -17.36 -0.07
C SER A 161 4.39 -16.25 0.84
N ILE A 162 5.34 -15.45 0.34
CA ILE A 162 6.16 -14.56 1.16
C ILE A 162 6.17 -13.10 0.71
N THR A 163 6.36 -12.80 -0.58
CA THR A 163 6.63 -11.42 -1.04
C THR A 163 5.44 -10.78 -1.74
N CYS A 164 5.20 -9.49 -1.47
CA CYS A 164 4.15 -8.66 -2.08
C CYS A 164 4.63 -7.22 -2.28
N VAL A 165 3.81 -6.34 -2.88
CA VAL A 165 4.01 -4.89 -2.74
C VAL A 165 2.68 -4.26 -2.33
N LYS A 166 2.64 -3.64 -1.15
CA LYS A 166 1.47 -2.91 -0.64
C LYS A 166 1.59 -1.43 -1.04
N PRO A 167 0.49 -0.68 -1.13
CA PRO A 167 0.54 0.72 -1.52
C PRO A 167 1.25 1.60 -0.48
N SER A 168 1.25 1.22 0.81
CA SER A 168 2.10 1.79 1.87
C SER A 168 1.86 3.27 2.21
N GLY A 169 0.59 3.70 2.24
CA GLY A 169 0.21 5.10 2.49
C GLY A 169 0.81 5.70 3.77
N THR A 170 0.49 5.16 4.95
CA THR A 170 0.98 5.74 6.23
C THR A 170 2.47 5.54 6.46
N VAL A 171 2.99 4.34 6.17
CA VAL A 171 4.41 4.00 6.42
C VAL A 171 5.34 4.81 5.54
N SER A 172 5.01 4.98 4.26
CA SER A 172 5.82 5.80 3.35
C SER A 172 5.94 7.25 3.83
N GLN A 173 4.88 7.77 4.45
CA GLN A 173 4.85 9.12 5.01
C GLN A 173 5.65 9.23 6.30
N ALA A 174 5.51 8.27 7.22
CA ALA A 174 6.31 8.22 8.44
C ALA A 174 7.81 8.19 8.16
N PHE A 175 8.21 7.46 7.11
CA PHE A 175 9.60 7.37 6.69
C PHE A 175 9.98 8.39 5.60
N ASN A 176 9.08 9.24 5.11
CA ASN A 176 9.29 10.15 3.99
C ASN A 176 9.95 9.47 2.77
N CYS A 177 9.26 8.50 2.17
CA CYS A 177 9.66 7.81 0.94
C CYS A 177 8.48 7.69 -0.03
N SER A 178 8.76 7.30 -1.28
CA SER A 178 7.72 6.98 -2.27
C SER A 178 6.86 5.78 -1.80
N SER A 179 5.59 5.74 -2.19
CA SER A 179 4.62 4.82 -1.59
C SER A 179 4.55 3.49 -2.35
N GLY A 180 5.10 2.42 -1.78
CA GLY A 180 5.09 1.10 -2.41
C GLY A 180 5.79 1.12 -3.78
N ILE A 181 5.04 0.79 -4.82
CA ILE A 181 5.48 0.84 -6.22
C ILE A 181 5.28 2.21 -6.89
N HIS A 182 4.63 3.16 -6.23
CA HIS A 182 4.27 4.44 -6.83
C HIS A 182 5.40 5.49 -6.70
N PRO A 183 5.55 6.37 -7.71
CA PRO A 183 6.38 7.57 -7.61
C PRO A 183 5.78 8.55 -6.59
N ARG A 184 6.50 9.64 -6.31
CA ARG A 184 6.00 10.72 -5.44
C ARG A 184 4.88 11.49 -6.13
N HIS A 185 4.11 12.27 -5.36
CA HIS A 185 2.96 13.00 -5.91
C HIS A 185 3.39 14.11 -6.89
N SER A 186 4.17 15.08 -6.41
CA SER A 186 4.73 16.19 -7.19
C SER A 186 5.93 16.79 -6.45
N GLN A 187 6.67 17.71 -7.10
CA GLN A 187 7.83 18.38 -6.49
C GLN A 187 7.43 19.26 -5.29
N TYR A 188 6.29 19.94 -5.38
CA TYR A 188 5.70 20.76 -4.33
C TYR A 188 4.20 20.47 -4.26
N TYR A 189 3.68 20.23 -3.05
CA TYR A 189 2.26 19.97 -2.83
C TYR A 189 1.82 20.35 -1.43
N ILE A 190 0.53 20.62 -1.27
CA ILE A 190 -0.14 20.63 0.03
C ILE A 190 -0.59 19.20 0.31
N ARG A 191 -0.24 18.69 1.48
CA ARG A 191 -0.79 17.45 2.01
C ARG A 191 -1.82 17.79 3.07
N ARG A 192 -3.01 17.19 2.96
CA ARG A 192 -4.11 17.41 3.89
C ARG A 192 -4.34 16.22 4.80
N VAL A 193 -4.55 16.48 6.09
CA VAL A 193 -4.89 15.46 7.10
C VAL A 193 -6.20 15.86 7.77
N ARG A 194 -7.14 14.93 7.79
CA ARG A 194 -8.42 15.10 8.51
C ARG A 194 -8.22 14.69 9.96
N ILE A 195 -8.77 15.46 10.87
CA ILE A 195 -8.65 15.23 12.31
C ILE A 195 -9.94 15.67 13.00
N SER A 196 -10.35 14.93 14.04
CA SER A 196 -11.52 15.30 14.83
C SER A 196 -11.30 16.63 15.55
N ALA A 197 -12.34 17.46 15.61
CA ALA A 197 -12.34 18.70 16.39
C ALA A 197 -12.09 18.47 17.89
N THR A 198 -12.37 17.26 18.38
CA THR A 198 -12.18 16.88 19.79
C THR A 198 -10.77 16.40 20.11
N ASP A 199 -9.97 16.06 19.10
CA ASP A 199 -8.64 15.49 19.24
C ASP A 199 -7.66 16.49 19.87
N SER A 200 -6.90 16.05 20.86
CA SER A 200 -5.91 16.91 21.53
C SER A 200 -4.80 17.39 20.60
N LEU A 201 -4.40 16.59 19.59
CA LEU A 201 -3.46 16.99 18.57
C LEU A 201 -4.03 18.11 17.69
N TYR A 202 -5.32 18.09 17.35
CA TYR A 202 -5.95 19.17 16.59
C TYR A 202 -5.88 20.50 17.34
N LYS A 203 -6.29 20.50 18.62
CA LYS A 203 -6.28 21.70 19.47
C LYS A 203 -4.88 22.30 19.55
N MET A 204 -3.88 21.44 19.80
CA MET A 204 -2.47 21.85 19.83
C MET A 204 -2.02 22.45 18.49
N MET A 205 -2.29 21.77 17.37
CA MET A 205 -1.88 22.23 16.04
C MET A 205 -2.49 23.59 15.69
N ARG A 206 -3.78 23.76 15.97
CA ARG A 206 -4.49 25.03 15.77
C ARG A 206 -3.90 26.15 16.62
N ASP A 207 -3.67 25.92 17.90
CA ASP A 207 -3.15 26.93 18.83
C ASP A 207 -1.68 27.30 18.51
N GLN A 208 -0.93 26.38 17.88
CA GLN A 208 0.40 26.66 17.35
C GLN A 208 0.37 27.31 15.95
N GLY A 209 -0.80 27.55 15.37
CA GLY A 209 -0.98 28.33 14.14
C GLY A 209 -1.05 27.51 12.85
N VAL A 210 -1.24 26.19 12.92
CA VAL A 210 -1.45 25.37 11.72
C VAL A 210 -2.79 25.72 11.08
N GLN A 211 -2.79 25.96 9.78
CA GLN A 211 -3.99 26.24 9.02
C GLN A 211 -4.93 25.04 9.02
N ALA A 212 -6.18 25.28 9.41
CA ALA A 212 -7.23 24.29 9.50
C ALA A 212 -8.50 24.77 8.79
N HIS A 213 -9.11 23.91 7.99
CA HIS A 213 -10.39 24.16 7.34
C HIS A 213 -11.45 23.21 7.87
N PRO A 214 -12.71 23.63 8.07
CA PRO A 214 -13.78 22.67 8.32
C PRO A 214 -13.91 21.71 7.12
N GLU A 215 -14.30 20.46 7.39
CA GLU A 215 -14.57 19.47 6.33
C GLU A 215 -15.59 20.00 5.31
N VAL A 216 -15.51 19.53 4.07
CA VAL A 216 -16.43 19.94 3.01
C VAL A 216 -17.88 19.70 3.44
N GLY A 217 -18.68 20.77 3.47
CA GLY A 217 -20.09 20.73 3.87
C GLY A 217 -20.35 21.04 5.35
N GLN A 218 -19.31 21.28 6.17
CA GLN A 218 -19.46 21.66 7.57
C GLN A 218 -19.22 23.16 7.78
N ASN A 219 -20.01 23.77 8.67
CA ASN A 219 -19.80 25.15 9.12
C ASN A 219 -18.62 25.21 10.11
N ALA A 220 -17.80 26.27 10.04
CA ALA A 220 -16.60 26.39 10.88
C ALA A 220 -16.89 26.33 12.40
N ASN A 221 -18.04 26.81 12.85
CA ASN A 221 -18.42 26.84 14.26
C ASN A 221 -19.01 25.51 14.78
N GLU A 222 -19.39 24.61 13.86
CA GLU A 222 -20.10 23.36 14.17
C GLU A 222 -19.35 22.14 13.63
N ALA A 223 -18.17 22.36 13.04
CA ALA A 223 -17.41 21.31 12.39
C ALA A 223 -16.91 20.29 13.42
N THR A 224 -17.22 19.02 13.18
CA THR A 224 -16.72 17.89 13.94
C THR A 224 -15.39 17.39 13.38
N THR A 225 -15.07 17.73 12.12
CA THR A 225 -13.82 17.37 11.45
C THR A 225 -13.17 18.60 10.84
N PHE A 226 -11.87 18.74 11.08
CA PHE A 226 -11.03 19.75 10.47
C PHE A 226 -9.96 19.13 9.58
N VAL A 227 -9.52 19.89 8.59
CA VAL A 227 -8.55 19.52 7.58
C VAL A 227 -7.32 20.40 7.73
N LEU A 228 -6.23 19.82 8.22
CA LEU A 228 -4.95 20.48 8.41
C LEU A 228 -4.14 20.45 7.11
N GLU A 229 -3.50 21.56 6.76
CA GLU A 229 -2.69 21.67 5.55
C GLU A 229 -1.19 21.70 5.87
N PHE A 230 -0.41 20.83 5.22
CA PHE A 230 1.04 20.75 5.38
C PHE A 230 1.72 21.01 4.03
N PRO A 231 2.48 22.10 3.86
CA PRO A 231 3.28 22.31 2.64
C PRO A 231 4.44 21.32 2.61
N VAL A 232 4.56 20.55 1.54
CA VAL A 232 5.58 19.52 1.36
C VAL A 232 6.42 19.80 0.12
N LYS A 233 7.73 19.61 0.26
CA LYS A 233 8.69 19.58 -0.84
C LYS A 233 9.28 18.18 -0.95
N ALA A 234 9.14 17.56 -2.12
CA ALA A 234 9.78 16.30 -2.41
C ALA A 234 11.32 16.46 -2.56
N PRO A 235 12.11 15.40 -2.30
CA PRO A 235 13.54 15.42 -2.55
C PRO A 235 13.88 15.81 -3.99
N SER A 236 15.04 16.44 -4.18
CA SER A 236 15.54 16.78 -5.52
C SER A 236 15.79 15.51 -6.34
N GLY A 237 15.45 15.55 -7.63
CA GLY A 237 15.62 14.41 -8.53
C GLY A 237 14.59 13.29 -8.34
N ALA A 238 13.56 13.50 -7.50
CA ALA A 238 12.45 12.56 -7.39
C ALA A 238 11.66 12.46 -8.70
N VAL A 239 11.12 11.27 -8.96
CA VAL A 239 10.16 11.04 -10.05
C VAL A 239 8.75 11.17 -9.49
N PHE A 240 7.87 11.79 -10.28
CA PHE A 240 6.50 12.10 -9.91
C PHE A 240 5.47 11.29 -10.69
N LYS A 241 4.25 11.24 -10.15
CA LYS A 241 3.08 10.56 -10.74
C LYS A 241 2.88 10.94 -12.22
N ASN A 242 3.00 12.22 -12.54
CA ASN A 242 2.74 12.74 -13.88
C ASN A 242 3.95 12.69 -14.82
N ASP A 243 5.11 12.23 -14.34
CA ASP A 243 6.29 12.01 -15.19
C ASP A 243 6.21 10.68 -15.96
N LEU A 244 5.26 9.82 -15.60
CA LEU A 244 5.13 8.47 -16.13
C LEU A 244 3.82 8.29 -16.93
N THR A 245 3.96 7.76 -18.13
CA THR A 245 2.81 7.26 -18.90
C THR A 245 2.17 6.06 -18.20
N ALA A 246 0.91 5.77 -18.53
CA ALA A 246 0.22 4.59 -18.02
C ALA A 246 0.96 3.29 -18.40
N LEU A 247 1.51 3.25 -19.62
CA LEU A 247 2.30 2.11 -20.09
C LEU A 247 3.61 1.95 -19.31
N GLN A 248 4.32 3.03 -19.00
CA GLN A 248 5.53 2.97 -18.16
C GLN A 248 5.22 2.46 -16.74
N GLN A 249 4.08 2.87 -16.17
CA GLN A 249 3.61 2.35 -14.88
C GLN A 249 3.33 0.84 -14.96
N LEU A 250 2.68 0.36 -16.03
CA LEU A 250 2.38 -1.05 -16.25
C LEU A 250 3.63 -1.90 -16.48
N GLU A 251 4.59 -1.42 -17.26
CA GLU A 251 5.87 -2.11 -17.46
C GLU A 251 6.67 -2.19 -16.17
N TYR A 252 6.66 -1.12 -15.37
CA TYR A 252 7.27 -1.17 -14.04
C TYR A 252 6.54 -2.15 -13.12
N TRP A 253 5.21 -2.17 -13.13
CA TRP A 253 4.40 -3.15 -12.40
C TRP A 253 4.75 -4.59 -12.80
N LYS A 254 4.89 -4.88 -14.09
CA LYS A 254 5.31 -6.19 -14.61
C LYS A 254 6.69 -6.58 -14.14
N MET A 255 7.65 -5.64 -14.16
CA MET A 255 8.98 -5.87 -13.62
C MET A 255 8.91 -6.29 -12.14
N VAL A 256 8.14 -5.59 -11.31
CA VAL A 256 7.97 -5.95 -9.90
C VAL A 256 7.24 -7.29 -9.72
N LYS A 257 6.17 -7.51 -10.48
CA LYS A 257 5.37 -8.75 -10.44
C LYS A 257 6.23 -9.98 -10.70
N LEU A 258 7.05 -9.93 -11.75
CA LEU A 258 7.85 -11.07 -12.20
C LEU A 258 9.12 -11.27 -11.37
N ASN A 259 9.71 -10.21 -10.83
CA ASN A 259 11.03 -10.28 -10.22
C ASN A 259 11.00 -10.32 -8.68
N PHE A 260 9.96 -9.79 -8.02
CA PHE A 260 9.88 -9.76 -6.56
C PHE A 260 8.70 -10.52 -5.97
N THR A 261 7.48 -10.33 -6.49
CA THR A 261 6.27 -10.76 -5.77
C THR A 261 5.90 -12.22 -5.99
N GLU A 262 5.51 -12.88 -4.91
CA GLU A 262 4.82 -14.18 -4.92
C GLU A 262 3.30 -14.03 -4.81
N HIS A 263 2.84 -12.92 -4.22
CA HIS A 263 1.45 -12.48 -4.24
C HIS A 263 1.21 -11.53 -5.41
N ASN A 264 0.87 -10.27 -5.14
CA ASN A 264 0.61 -9.25 -6.14
C ASN A 264 1.27 -7.91 -5.75
N PRO A 265 1.72 -7.10 -6.72
CA PRO A 265 1.97 -5.69 -6.49
C PRO A 265 0.65 -4.94 -6.56
N SER A 266 0.19 -4.38 -5.44
CA SER A 266 -0.90 -3.41 -5.44
C SER A 266 -0.46 -2.16 -6.19
N ALA A 267 -1.27 -1.75 -7.16
CA ALA A 267 -1.03 -0.55 -7.94
C ALA A 267 -2.33 0.06 -8.44
N THR A 268 -2.45 1.37 -8.26
CA THR A 268 -3.36 2.22 -9.03
C THR A 268 -2.60 2.83 -10.22
N ILE A 269 -2.99 2.46 -11.43
CA ILE A 269 -2.42 2.98 -12.67
C ILE A 269 -3.15 4.26 -13.05
N SER A 270 -2.42 5.37 -13.17
CA SER A 270 -3.01 6.64 -13.59
C SER A 270 -3.01 6.73 -15.11
N VAL A 271 -4.20 6.83 -15.71
CA VAL A 271 -4.42 6.73 -17.17
C VAL A 271 -4.96 8.06 -17.71
N GLY A 272 -4.29 8.63 -18.71
CA GLY A 272 -4.78 9.76 -19.49
C GLY A 272 -5.81 9.30 -20.55
N GLU A 273 -6.65 10.22 -21.03
CA GLU A 273 -7.75 9.89 -21.95
C GLU A 273 -7.27 9.19 -23.23
N GLU A 274 -6.13 9.60 -23.78
CA GLU A 274 -5.57 9.03 -25.01
C GLU A 274 -4.79 7.72 -24.79
N GLU A 275 -4.52 7.31 -23.54
CA GLU A 275 -3.67 6.15 -23.22
C GLU A 275 -4.46 4.84 -23.08
N TRP A 276 -5.80 4.91 -22.98
CA TRP A 276 -6.64 3.75 -22.67
C TRP A 276 -6.52 2.60 -23.66
N VAL A 277 -6.43 2.89 -24.96
CA VAL A 277 -6.31 1.84 -25.98
C VAL A 277 -5.01 1.03 -25.77
N GLN A 278 -3.90 1.70 -25.49
CA GLN A 278 -2.61 1.06 -25.24
C GLN A 278 -2.62 0.26 -23.93
N VAL A 279 -3.24 0.81 -22.87
CA VAL A 279 -3.42 0.11 -21.59
C VAL A 279 -4.20 -1.19 -21.79
N VAL A 280 -5.31 -1.14 -22.52
CA VAL A 280 -6.14 -2.33 -22.78
C VAL A 280 -5.37 -3.38 -23.58
N SER A 281 -4.67 -3.00 -24.65
CA SER A 281 -3.83 -3.93 -25.44
C SER A 281 -2.79 -4.62 -24.55
N TRP A 282 -2.08 -3.83 -23.74
CA TRP A 282 -1.07 -4.34 -22.84
C TRP A 282 -1.62 -5.35 -21.84
N LEU A 283 -2.82 -5.10 -21.29
CA LEU A 283 -3.47 -6.00 -20.34
C LEU A 283 -3.83 -7.34 -20.98
N TYR A 284 -4.31 -7.34 -22.23
CA TYR A 284 -4.59 -8.58 -22.96
C TYR A 284 -3.30 -9.36 -23.27
N GLU A 285 -2.24 -8.68 -23.70
CA GLU A 285 -0.93 -9.31 -23.96
C GLU A 285 -0.28 -9.91 -22.71
N ASN A 286 -0.56 -9.34 -21.54
CA ASN A 286 0.03 -9.73 -20.25
C ASN A 286 -0.99 -10.40 -19.33
N TRP A 287 -2.13 -10.87 -19.86
CA TRP A 287 -3.27 -11.35 -19.06
C TRP A 287 -2.89 -12.43 -18.03
N ASP A 288 -1.95 -13.30 -18.41
CA ASP A 288 -1.48 -14.42 -17.61
C ASP A 288 -0.70 -14.04 -16.35
N ILE A 289 -0.28 -12.78 -16.21
CA ILE A 289 0.48 -12.31 -15.05
C ILE A 289 -0.33 -11.37 -14.15
N ILE A 290 -1.47 -10.87 -14.63
CA ILE A 290 -2.33 -9.93 -13.90
C ILE A 290 -2.89 -10.62 -12.66
N GLY A 291 -2.57 -10.12 -11.45
CA GLY A 291 -3.19 -10.59 -10.21
C GLY A 291 -4.35 -9.68 -9.81
N GLY A 292 -4.05 -8.39 -9.65
CA GLY A 292 -5.05 -7.33 -9.53
C GLY A 292 -4.45 -5.96 -9.82
N LEU A 293 -5.24 -5.09 -10.44
CA LEU A 293 -4.88 -3.71 -10.81
C LEU A 293 -6.10 -2.82 -10.63
N SER A 294 -5.85 -1.58 -10.20
CA SER A 294 -6.84 -0.49 -10.22
C SER A 294 -6.39 0.55 -11.23
N PHE A 295 -7.33 1.25 -11.85
CA PHE A 295 -7.04 2.31 -12.81
C PHE A 295 -7.75 3.57 -12.37
N LEU A 296 -7.09 4.71 -12.44
CA LEU A 296 -7.68 5.99 -12.07
C LEU A 296 -7.41 6.99 -13.20
N PRO A 297 -8.42 7.77 -13.65
CA PRO A 297 -8.17 8.88 -14.56
C PRO A 297 -7.11 9.83 -14.00
N ARG A 298 -6.17 10.27 -14.85
CA ARG A 298 -5.06 11.15 -14.40
C ARG A 298 -5.56 12.54 -14.00
N GLU A 299 -6.58 13.02 -14.70
CA GLU A 299 -7.24 14.31 -14.50
C GLU A 299 -8.72 14.07 -14.14
N ASN A 300 -9.36 15.04 -13.47
CA ASN A 300 -10.76 15.02 -12.98
C ASN A 300 -10.99 14.63 -11.51
N HIS A 301 -10.29 15.31 -10.61
CA HIS A 301 -10.64 15.31 -9.19
C HIS A 301 -10.89 16.74 -8.71
N VAL A 302 -12.12 17.23 -8.90
CA VAL A 302 -12.59 18.51 -8.33
C VAL A 302 -12.94 18.32 -6.85
N TYR A 303 -12.03 17.75 -6.07
CA TYR A 303 -12.19 17.65 -4.62
C TYR A 303 -11.65 18.92 -3.98
N ARG A 304 -12.56 19.74 -3.41
CA ARG A 304 -12.22 21.01 -2.77
C ARG A 304 -11.13 20.90 -1.68
N LEU A 305 -11.07 19.78 -0.99
CA LEU A 305 -10.03 19.46 0.01
C LEU A 305 -9.38 18.11 -0.31
N ALA A 306 -8.79 18.03 -1.51
CA ALA A 306 -8.05 16.86 -1.95
C ALA A 306 -6.90 16.54 -0.97
N PRO A 307 -6.65 15.26 -0.64
CA PRO A 307 -5.57 14.86 0.26
C PRO A 307 -4.18 15.31 -0.18
N TYR A 308 -3.97 15.44 -1.49
CA TYR A 308 -2.77 15.97 -2.11
C TYR A 308 -3.18 16.98 -3.17
N GLU A 309 -2.56 18.15 -3.13
CA GLU A 309 -2.77 19.21 -4.13
C GLU A 309 -1.41 19.71 -4.60
N ALA A 310 -1.11 19.53 -5.89
CA ALA A 310 0.11 20.06 -6.48
C ALA A 310 0.07 21.59 -6.51
N ILE A 311 1.17 22.22 -6.10
CA ILE A 311 1.33 23.68 -6.08
C ILE A 311 2.63 24.07 -6.77
N ASP A 312 2.75 25.35 -7.15
CA ASP A 312 4.00 25.88 -7.68
C ASP A 312 5.03 26.17 -6.56
N LYS A 313 6.28 26.39 -6.97
CA LYS A 313 7.39 26.69 -6.06
C LYS A 313 7.14 27.95 -5.22
N LYS A 314 6.57 29.00 -5.83
CA LYS A 314 6.32 30.29 -5.18
C LYS A 314 5.31 30.14 -4.05
N THR A 315 4.24 29.40 -4.29
CA THR A 315 3.18 29.09 -3.32
C THR A 315 3.75 28.25 -2.19
N TYR A 316 4.56 27.22 -2.50
CA TYR A 316 5.24 26.44 -1.48
C TYR A 316 6.14 27.31 -0.59
N GLU A 317 6.97 28.16 -1.18
CA GLU A 317 7.88 29.04 -0.43
C GLU A 317 7.12 30.01 0.49
N GLN A 318 5.99 30.54 0.03
CA GLN A 318 5.12 31.39 0.85
C GLN A 318 4.47 30.64 2.01
N LEU A 319 3.93 29.44 1.75
CA LEU A 319 3.29 28.62 2.78
C LEU A 319 4.32 28.09 3.80
N ALA A 320 5.46 27.60 3.33
CA ALA A 320 6.53 27.08 4.18
C ALA A 320 7.13 28.17 5.08
N ALA A 321 7.27 29.40 4.58
CA ALA A 321 7.76 30.53 5.39
C ALA A 321 6.77 30.94 6.49
N ARG A 322 5.46 30.70 6.30
CA ARG A 322 4.40 30.99 7.28
C ARG A 322 4.08 29.80 8.18
N PHE A 323 4.52 28.60 7.82
CA PHE A 323 4.19 27.39 8.57
C PHE A 323 4.88 27.44 9.95
N PRO A 324 4.14 27.26 11.05
CA PRO A 324 4.71 27.36 12.37
C PRO A 324 5.67 26.21 12.69
N GLN A 325 6.64 26.48 13.57
CA GLN A 325 7.44 25.44 14.17
C GLN A 325 6.59 24.69 15.20
N ILE A 326 6.33 23.41 14.97
CA ILE A 326 5.49 22.60 15.84
C ILE A 326 6.32 22.03 16.99
N ASP A 327 5.96 22.41 18.20
CA ASP A 327 6.47 21.83 19.43
C ASP A 327 5.53 20.73 19.93
N TYR A 328 5.82 19.49 19.54
CA TYR A 328 5.05 18.31 19.96
C TYR A 328 5.17 18.00 21.45
N SER A 329 6.16 18.56 22.17
CA SER A 329 6.27 18.35 23.63
C SER A 329 5.10 18.98 24.38
N LYS A 330 4.42 19.97 23.79
CA LYS A 330 3.23 20.62 24.35
C LYS A 330 1.98 19.76 24.28
N LEU A 331 2.00 18.61 23.59
CA LEU A 331 0.84 17.73 23.49
C LEU A 331 0.30 17.31 24.86
N VAL A 332 1.20 17.11 25.83
CA VAL A 332 0.86 16.77 27.23
C VAL A 332 -0.04 17.80 27.93
N ILE A 333 -0.09 19.04 27.44
CA ILE A 333 -0.97 20.09 27.98
C ILE A 333 -2.43 19.84 27.56
N TYR A 334 -2.62 19.25 26.38
CA TYR A 334 -3.91 19.00 25.76
C TYR A 334 -4.41 17.59 26.09
N GLU A 335 -3.55 16.60 25.95
CA GLU A 335 -3.83 15.18 26.18
C GLU A 335 -3.76 14.86 27.69
N ARG A 336 -4.88 15.06 28.39
CA ARG A 336 -4.99 14.83 29.85
C ARG A 336 -5.16 13.35 30.22
N THR A 337 -5.56 12.55 29.25
CA THR A 337 -5.75 11.10 29.31
C THR A 337 -5.20 10.52 28.03
N ASP A 338 -4.68 9.29 28.06
CA ASP A 338 -4.19 8.62 26.86
C ASP A 338 -5.31 8.52 25.82
N GLU A 339 -5.19 9.29 24.74
CA GLU A 339 -6.14 9.30 23.61
C GLU A 339 -5.73 8.26 22.55
N THR A 340 -4.65 7.49 22.76
CA THR A 340 -4.15 6.45 21.86
C THR A 340 -4.86 5.11 22.01
N GLU A 341 -5.70 4.93 23.04
CA GLU A 341 -6.67 3.83 23.14
C GLU A 341 -7.83 4.01 22.15
N GLN A 342 -7.53 4.26 20.87
CA GLN A 342 -8.50 4.18 19.78
C GLN A 342 -8.79 2.71 19.45
N ALA A 343 -9.44 2.00 20.38
CA ALA A 343 -9.88 0.61 20.20
C ALA A 343 -10.95 0.43 19.09
N LYS A 344 -11.20 1.44 18.24
CA LYS A 344 -12.34 1.50 17.32
C LYS A 344 -12.05 2.00 15.91
N GLU A 345 -10.83 2.44 15.57
CA GLU A 345 -10.53 2.75 14.17
C GLU A 345 -10.11 1.49 13.40
N LEU A 346 -10.96 1.05 12.49
CA LEU A 346 -10.67 -0.02 11.53
C LEU A 346 -9.54 0.41 10.60
N ALA A 347 -8.32 -0.02 10.90
CA ALA A 347 -7.22 0.03 9.95
C ALA A 347 -7.58 -0.87 8.74
N CYS A 348 -7.91 -0.24 7.60
CA CYS A 348 -8.25 -0.83 6.30
C CYS A 348 -9.74 -1.06 5.96
N ALA A 349 -10.64 -0.15 6.32
CA ALA A 349 -11.91 -0.02 5.60
C ALA A 349 -11.76 1.00 4.46
N GLY A 350 -11.73 0.53 3.21
CA GLY A 350 -11.92 1.40 2.06
C GLY A 350 -13.31 2.01 2.11
N GLY A 351 -13.39 3.30 2.46
CA GLY A 351 -14.42 4.27 2.04
C GLY A 351 -15.90 4.02 2.32
N THR A 352 -16.34 2.84 2.74
CA THR A 352 -17.77 2.51 2.87
C THR A 352 -17.98 1.47 3.96
N CYS A 353 -18.41 1.91 5.14
CA CYS A 353 -19.23 1.11 6.05
C CYS A 353 -20.13 2.09 6.80
N GLU A 354 -21.25 2.45 6.19
CA GLU A 354 -22.44 2.72 6.99
C GLU A 354 -22.84 1.40 7.64
N ILE A 355 -22.96 1.45 8.96
CA ILE A 355 -23.47 0.37 9.78
C ILE A 355 -24.98 0.35 9.59
N VAL A 356 -25.55 -0.79 9.22
CA VAL A 356 -26.90 -1.19 9.66
C VAL A 356 -26.75 -2.29 10.68
#